data_AF-A0AAF0ZA48-F1
#
_entry.id   AF-A0AAF0ZA48-F1
#
_cell.length_a   1.000
_cell.length_b   1.000
_cell.length_c   1.000
_cell.angle_alpha   90.00
_cell.angle_beta   90.00
_cell.angle_gamma   90.00
#
_symmetry.space_group_name_H-M   'P 1'
#
loop_
_entity.id
_entity.type
_entity.pdbx_description
1 polymer ?
#
loop_
_entity_poly.entity_id
_entity_poly.type
_entity_poly.pdbx_seq_one_letter_code
_entity_poly.pdbx_strand_id
1 'polypeptide(L)'
;MTTEDTTTDRSTLVELLARYRRVAAARSYDESLQLSLPRVTDASRADAEILAAAGRPHDAVRTLGHDEAVAELRRLGTQWSVAEAASVWVAGLWSAPWAWRPALTGTLLASRLPDHPFTPYGVDTAGGAHSVDGRSPAPDSISAPTPSTSPCRVCGTQGTTNVAVTDAWSMRHLDGAPIDGDVVGHVLALSELEGRERPVPTEHDLWTFRAILTVLRTLPQGTSQSKARAALKQARLLDTVSPYAVGSVLEELALVGVVATASRPGLAERWSDYSERDERPSVRVEVQAPLAWWSSSDGLRDHVLREVFEGLLPPETLSTDVDLDSPHPTPVPARGATVAAATRARERALSRPAKTSVPRSVGSGPAAAGDVWAMQVAPDAWVTLYVWAVEELGGRPYARVEFLAGLSSAFPSPAERAEVQPRYDGRWWFFAHSLDKTPGARRILQDAPAPTVASPDPDRTSNGAAKNLSHLARACFPELR
;
A
#
# COMPACT_ATOMS: atom_id res chain seq x y z
N MET A 1 -9.11 39.61 -5.47
CA MET A 1 -8.30 39.35 -6.68
C MET A 1 -6.96 38.82 -6.21
N THR A 2 -6.87 37.49 -6.10
CA THR A 2 -5.66 36.64 -5.98
C THR A 2 -6.20 35.21 -6.08
N THR A 3 -6.50 34.82 -7.31
CA THR A 3 -6.67 33.41 -7.70
C THR A 3 -5.29 32.77 -7.57
N GLU A 4 -5.02 32.16 -6.42
CA GLU A 4 -3.83 31.32 -6.25
C GLU A 4 -3.96 30.08 -7.13
N ASP A 5 -2.91 29.86 -7.89
CA ASP A 5 -2.70 28.85 -8.91
C ASP A 5 -2.81 27.43 -8.31
N THR A 6 -3.98 26.80 -8.43
CA THR A 6 -4.28 25.48 -7.84
C THR A 6 -3.73 24.30 -8.63
N THR A 7 -2.78 24.51 -9.54
CA THR A 7 -2.04 23.40 -10.17
C THR A 7 -0.69 23.29 -9.50
N THR A 8 -0.56 22.40 -8.50
CA THR A 8 0.76 21.99 -8.02
C THR A 8 1.56 21.48 -9.21
N ASP A 9 2.59 22.23 -9.63
CA ASP A 9 3.48 21.79 -10.70
C ASP A 9 4.03 20.39 -10.39
N ARG A 10 4.17 19.55 -11.42
CA ARG A 10 4.56 18.14 -11.30
C ARG A 10 5.85 17.97 -10.49
N SER A 11 6.80 18.89 -10.61
CA SER A 11 8.05 18.88 -9.84
C SER A 11 7.77 18.96 -8.33
N THR A 12 6.91 19.90 -7.93
CA THR A 12 6.47 20.07 -6.54
C THR A 12 5.71 18.84 -6.04
N LEU A 13 4.82 18.28 -6.85
CA LEU A 13 4.09 17.05 -6.50
C LEU A 13 5.05 15.89 -6.23
N VAL A 14 6.01 15.65 -7.12
CA VAL A 14 7.04 14.60 -6.97
C VAL A 14 7.87 14.81 -5.70
N GLU A 15 8.25 16.05 -5.41
CA GLU A 15 9.01 16.40 -4.20
C GLU A 15 8.23 16.07 -2.92
N LEU A 16 6.96 16.50 -2.84
CA LEU A 16 6.12 16.29 -1.66
C LEU A 16 5.83 14.80 -1.44
N LEU A 17 5.49 14.06 -2.50
CA LEU A 17 5.26 12.62 -2.41
C LEU A 17 6.52 11.86 -1.92
N ALA A 18 7.69 12.22 -2.45
CA ALA A 18 8.94 11.56 -2.06
C ALA A 18 9.29 11.81 -0.58
N ARG A 19 9.06 13.03 -0.08
CA ARG A 19 9.24 13.37 1.33
C ARG A 19 8.22 12.69 2.23
N TYR A 20 6.96 12.62 1.81
CA TYR A 20 5.93 11.90 2.56
C TYR A 20 6.31 10.43 2.76
N ARG A 21 6.80 9.73 1.72
CA ARG A 21 7.24 8.33 1.87
C ARG A 21 8.37 8.16 2.89
N ARG A 22 9.27 9.13 3.01
CA ARG A 22 10.33 9.12 4.03
C ARG A 22 9.75 9.29 5.44
N VAL A 23 8.78 10.19 5.63
CA VAL A 23 8.10 10.36 6.92
C VAL A 23 7.27 9.11 7.27
N ALA A 24 6.52 8.57 6.31
CA ALA A 24 5.66 7.39 6.47
C ALA A 24 6.43 6.06 6.67
N ALA A 25 7.76 6.07 6.58
CA ALA A 25 8.59 4.90 6.87
C ALA A 25 8.55 4.49 8.35
N ALA A 26 8.26 5.43 9.25
CA ALA A 26 7.97 5.17 10.66
C ALA A 26 6.51 5.50 10.93
N ARG A 27 5.82 4.63 11.69
CA ARG A 27 4.40 4.80 12.01
C ARG A 27 4.13 4.40 13.45
N SER A 28 3.13 5.03 14.06
CA SER A 28 2.57 4.66 15.36
C SER A 28 1.07 4.45 15.22
N TYR A 29 0.51 3.54 16.00
CA TYR A 29 -0.93 3.34 16.05
C TYR A 29 -1.54 4.30 17.07
N ASP A 30 -2.55 5.05 16.66
CA ASP A 30 -3.36 5.90 17.52
C ASP A 30 -4.67 5.18 17.84
N GLU A 31 -4.82 4.74 19.09
CA GLU A 31 -6.01 4.02 19.56
C GLU A 31 -7.28 4.87 19.53
N SER A 32 -7.17 6.20 19.74
CA SER A 32 -8.32 7.09 19.74
C SER A 32 -8.89 7.27 18.34
N LEU A 33 -8.01 7.26 17.34
CA LEU A 33 -8.38 7.40 15.93
C LEU A 33 -8.61 6.06 15.24
N GLN A 34 -8.14 4.96 15.83
CA GLN A 34 -8.07 3.62 15.23
C GLN A 34 -7.26 3.62 13.92
N LEU A 35 -6.21 4.45 13.85
CA LEU A 35 -5.40 4.64 12.65
C LEU A 35 -3.91 4.46 12.94
N SER A 36 -3.19 3.90 11.97
CA SER A 36 -1.72 4.03 11.96
C SER A 36 -1.33 5.32 11.26
N LEU A 37 -0.69 6.25 11.98
CA LEU A 37 -0.25 7.53 11.44
C LEU A 37 1.28 7.55 11.27
N PRO A 38 1.82 8.26 10.27
CA PRO A 38 3.25 8.53 10.19
C PRO A 38 3.79 9.18 11.45
N ARG A 39 4.97 8.76 11.91
CA ARG A 39 5.68 9.33 13.07
C ARG A 39 6.92 10.06 12.59
N VAL A 40 7.10 11.30 13.02
CA VAL A 40 8.33 12.06 12.74
C VAL A 40 9.49 11.50 13.54
N THR A 41 10.59 11.20 12.85
CA THR A 41 11.89 10.89 13.45
C THR A 41 12.84 12.05 13.20
N ASP A 42 14.01 12.07 13.84
CA ASP A 42 15.00 13.11 13.56
C ASP A 42 15.45 13.11 12.10
N ALA A 43 15.50 11.93 11.48
CA ALA A 43 15.84 11.78 10.06
C ALA A 43 14.75 12.31 9.09
N SER A 44 13.50 12.44 9.54
CA SER A 44 12.35 12.87 8.73
C SER A 44 11.74 14.22 9.17
N ARG A 45 12.26 14.86 10.22
CA ARG A 45 11.75 16.13 10.77
C ARG A 45 11.66 17.25 9.73
N ALA A 46 12.74 17.49 8.99
CA ALA A 46 12.76 18.49 7.93
C ALA A 46 11.77 18.17 6.79
N ASP A 47 11.53 16.89 6.50
CA ASP A 47 10.54 16.48 5.50
C ASP A 47 9.11 16.79 6.00
N ALA A 48 8.83 16.52 7.28
CA ALA A 48 7.55 16.82 7.91
C ALA A 48 7.25 18.33 7.97
N GLU A 49 8.26 19.16 8.24
CA GLU A 49 8.14 20.62 8.21
C GLU A 49 7.82 21.15 6.81
N ILE A 50 8.50 20.63 5.78
CA ILE A 50 8.23 21.00 4.37
C ILE A 50 6.82 20.59 3.95
N LEU A 51 6.39 19.39 4.33
CA LEU A 51 5.05 18.89 4.08
C LEU A 51 3.97 19.77 4.74
N ALA A 52 4.18 20.14 6.01
CA ALA A 52 3.27 21.03 6.74
C ALA A 52 3.20 22.43 6.10
N ALA A 53 4.35 23.00 5.71
CA ALA A 53 4.41 24.30 5.02
C ALA A 53 3.70 24.28 3.65
N ALA A 54 3.65 23.12 2.99
CA ALA A 54 2.91 22.90 1.75
C ALA A 54 1.42 22.57 1.96
N GLY A 55 0.89 22.72 3.19
CA GLY A 55 -0.51 22.42 3.53
C GLY A 55 -0.84 20.92 3.54
N ARG A 56 0.17 20.05 3.64
CA ARG A 56 0.01 18.59 3.68
C ARG A 56 0.69 17.98 4.90
N PRO A 57 0.30 18.33 6.14
CA PRO A 57 0.90 17.75 7.33
C PRO A 57 0.80 16.23 7.30
N HIS A 58 1.89 15.56 7.71
CA HIS A 58 2.05 14.11 7.60
C HIS A 58 1.00 13.31 8.40
N ASP A 59 0.48 13.90 9.46
CA ASP A 59 -0.49 13.38 10.42
C ASP A 59 -1.88 14.01 10.24
N ALA A 60 -2.14 14.68 9.11
CA ALA A 60 -3.44 15.26 8.83
C ALA A 60 -4.54 14.19 8.84
N VAL A 61 -5.57 14.41 9.66
CA VAL A 61 -6.74 13.53 9.79
C VAL A 61 -8.00 14.30 9.47
N ARG A 62 -8.91 13.67 8.74
CA ARG A 62 -10.29 14.13 8.57
C ARG A 62 -11.23 13.10 9.18
N THR A 63 -12.22 13.57 9.92
CA THR A 63 -13.31 12.76 10.44
C THR A 63 -14.56 13.06 9.64
N LEU A 64 -15.24 12.01 9.16
CA LEU A 64 -16.46 12.12 8.36
C LEU A 64 -17.55 11.21 8.95
N GLY A 65 -18.76 11.75 9.10
CA GLY A 65 -19.93 10.92 9.39
C GLY A 65 -20.38 10.12 8.16
N HIS A 66 -21.06 9.00 8.37
CA HIS A 66 -21.64 8.19 7.28
C HIS A 66 -22.48 9.04 6.30
N ASP A 67 -23.50 9.72 6.81
CA ASP A 67 -24.45 10.47 5.97
C ASP A 67 -23.78 11.67 5.28
N GLU A 68 -22.82 12.31 5.95
CA GLU A 68 -21.97 13.36 5.39
C GLU A 68 -21.16 12.83 4.20
N ALA A 69 -20.50 11.66 4.36
CA ALA A 69 -19.71 11.06 3.30
C ALA A 69 -20.56 10.66 2.09
N VAL A 70 -21.75 10.10 2.32
CA VAL A 70 -22.70 9.74 1.24
C VAL A 70 -23.19 10.99 0.50
N ALA A 71 -23.56 12.05 1.22
CA ALA A 71 -24.01 13.30 0.62
C ALA A 71 -22.89 13.97 -0.21
N GLU A 72 -21.68 14.01 0.34
CA GLU A 72 -20.53 14.62 -0.33
C GLU A 72 -20.10 13.81 -1.56
N LEU A 73 -20.13 12.47 -1.50
CA LEU A 73 -19.86 11.62 -2.67
C LEU A 73 -20.80 11.94 -3.82
N ARG A 74 -22.10 12.12 -3.54
CA ARG A 74 -23.09 12.44 -4.57
C ARG A 74 -22.88 13.83 -5.15
N ARG A 75 -22.62 14.82 -4.30
CA ARG A 75 -22.33 16.19 -4.73
C ARG A 75 -21.12 16.23 -5.67
N LEU A 76 -20.07 15.48 -5.34
CA LEU A 76 -18.84 15.44 -6.13
C LEU A 76 -18.99 14.59 -7.40
N GLY A 77 -19.60 13.41 -7.31
CA GLY A 77 -19.74 12.49 -8.43
C GLY A 77 -20.69 12.99 -9.52
N THR A 78 -21.69 13.81 -9.17
CA THR A 78 -22.62 14.42 -10.15
C THR A 78 -21.96 15.50 -11.03
N GLN A 79 -20.72 15.89 -10.74
CA GLN A 79 -19.94 16.81 -11.59
C GLN A 79 -19.33 16.14 -12.82
N TRP A 80 -19.48 14.81 -12.93
CA TRP A 80 -18.85 13.99 -13.95
C TRP A 80 -19.89 13.21 -14.73
N SER A 81 -19.77 13.20 -16.05
CA SER A 81 -20.36 12.11 -16.84
C SER A 81 -19.47 10.86 -16.77
N VAL A 82 -20.06 9.69 -16.96
CA VAL A 82 -19.31 8.42 -17.01
C VAL A 82 -18.24 8.45 -18.11
N ALA A 83 -18.55 9.05 -19.27
CA ALA A 83 -17.61 9.17 -20.38
C ALA A 83 -16.39 10.05 -20.04
N GLU A 84 -16.59 11.21 -19.40
CA GLU A 84 -15.49 12.06 -18.94
C GLU A 84 -14.64 11.36 -17.88
N ALA A 85 -15.29 10.67 -16.94
CA ALA A 85 -14.62 9.94 -15.88
C ALA A 85 -13.79 8.76 -16.44
N ALA A 86 -14.32 8.04 -17.44
CA ALA A 86 -13.61 6.99 -18.17
C ALA A 86 -12.41 7.55 -18.93
N SER A 87 -12.55 8.73 -19.55
CA SER A 87 -11.45 9.42 -20.25
C SER A 87 -10.28 9.69 -19.30
N VAL A 88 -10.51 10.35 -18.17
CA VAL A 88 -9.43 10.67 -17.22
C VAL A 88 -8.87 9.42 -16.53
N TRP A 89 -9.68 8.36 -16.39
CA TRP A 89 -9.20 7.06 -15.91
C TRP A 89 -8.18 6.45 -16.87
N VAL A 90 -8.46 6.46 -18.17
CA VAL A 90 -7.52 5.96 -19.20
C VAL A 90 -6.25 6.81 -19.22
N ALA A 91 -6.37 8.15 -19.16
CA ALA A 91 -5.20 9.03 -19.08
C ALA A 91 -4.31 8.71 -17.85
N GLY A 92 -4.93 8.32 -16.73
CA GLY A 92 -4.24 7.92 -15.51
C GLY A 92 -3.47 6.60 -15.58
N LEU A 93 -3.54 5.85 -16.69
CA LEU A 93 -2.74 4.64 -16.90
C LEU A 93 -1.27 4.94 -17.19
N TRP A 94 -0.97 6.11 -17.77
CA TRP A 94 0.41 6.51 -18.07
C TRP A 94 0.66 8.02 -18.07
N SER A 95 -0.06 8.80 -18.90
CA SER A 95 0.28 10.21 -19.16
C SER A 95 -0.11 11.17 -18.03
N ALA A 96 -1.16 10.84 -17.28
CA ALA A 96 -1.65 11.62 -16.14
C ALA A 96 -1.32 10.93 -14.80
N PRO A 97 -1.26 11.68 -13.68
CA PRO A 97 -1.12 11.09 -12.36
C PRO A 97 -2.23 10.06 -12.06
N TRP A 98 -1.88 9.01 -11.32
CA TRP A 98 -2.82 7.95 -10.93
C TRP A 98 -4.05 8.44 -10.17
N ALA A 99 -3.96 9.63 -9.55
CA ALA A 99 -5.02 10.27 -8.78
C ALA A 99 -6.25 10.66 -9.63
N TRP A 100 -6.16 10.61 -10.96
CA TRP A 100 -7.32 10.80 -11.84
C TRP A 100 -8.19 9.54 -11.99
N ARG A 101 -7.65 8.35 -11.74
CA ARG A 101 -8.37 7.08 -11.90
C ARG A 101 -9.60 6.94 -10.99
N PRO A 102 -9.58 7.36 -9.71
CA PRO A 102 -10.77 7.33 -8.85
C PRO A 102 -11.99 8.09 -9.41
N ALA A 103 -11.84 8.96 -10.41
CA ALA A 103 -12.96 9.66 -11.03
C ALA A 103 -14.01 8.67 -11.58
N LEU A 104 -13.58 7.60 -12.27
CA LEU A 104 -14.49 6.63 -12.88
C LEU A 104 -15.28 5.85 -11.82
N THR A 105 -14.57 5.19 -10.91
CA THR A 105 -15.21 4.39 -9.86
C THR A 105 -16.03 5.27 -8.91
N GLY A 106 -15.58 6.49 -8.60
CA GLY A 106 -16.32 7.45 -7.78
C GLY A 106 -17.61 7.95 -8.43
N THR A 107 -17.59 8.22 -9.73
CA THR A 107 -18.79 8.63 -10.50
C THR A 107 -19.82 7.50 -10.56
N LEU A 108 -19.37 6.27 -10.82
CA LEU A 108 -20.24 5.09 -10.81
C LEU A 108 -20.80 4.81 -9.41
N LEU A 109 -19.97 4.94 -8.38
CA LEU A 109 -20.41 4.79 -6.99
C LEU A 109 -21.48 5.83 -6.63
N ALA A 110 -21.24 7.11 -6.93
CA ALA A 110 -22.17 8.21 -6.66
C ALA A 110 -23.52 8.05 -7.38
N SER A 111 -23.51 7.56 -8.62
CA SER A 111 -24.72 7.39 -9.44
C SER A 111 -25.52 6.14 -9.12
N ARG A 112 -24.91 5.12 -8.50
CA ARG A 112 -25.54 3.82 -8.23
C ARG A 112 -25.87 3.59 -6.76
N LEU A 113 -25.19 4.29 -5.85
CA LEU A 113 -25.44 4.17 -4.41
C LEU A 113 -26.86 4.61 -4.05
N PRO A 114 -27.75 3.70 -3.60
CA PRO A 114 -29.12 4.06 -3.24
C PRO A 114 -29.16 4.99 -2.02
N ASP A 115 -30.28 5.70 -1.87
CA ASP A 115 -30.61 6.37 -0.62
C ASP A 115 -30.71 5.30 0.48
N HIS A 116 -29.95 5.46 1.55
CA HIS A 116 -29.98 4.55 2.67
C HIS A 116 -29.55 5.26 3.97
N PRO A 117 -30.16 4.92 5.11
CA PRO A 117 -29.63 5.27 6.41
C PRO A 117 -28.43 4.39 6.76
N PHE A 118 -27.59 4.84 7.68
CA PHE A 118 -26.59 3.97 8.29
C PHE A 118 -27.25 2.75 8.92
N THR A 119 -26.91 1.57 8.41
CA THR A 119 -27.38 0.27 8.92
C THR A 119 -26.16 -0.57 9.25
N PRO A 120 -25.83 -0.88 10.52
CA PRO A 120 -24.60 -1.58 10.87
C PRO A 120 -24.60 -3.04 10.36
N TYR A 121 -23.43 -3.53 9.95
CA TYR A 121 -23.20 -4.89 9.47
C TYR A 121 -22.08 -5.57 10.26
N GLY A 122 -22.23 -6.87 10.51
CA GLY A 122 -21.28 -7.64 11.33
C GLY A 122 -21.41 -7.40 12.85
N VAL A 123 -22.41 -6.63 13.30
CA VAL A 123 -22.85 -6.69 14.70
C VAL A 123 -23.55 -8.02 14.90
N ASP A 124 -22.83 -8.99 15.46
CA ASP A 124 -23.50 -10.08 16.16
C ASP A 124 -24.36 -9.46 17.26
N THR A 125 -25.68 -9.46 17.04
CA THR A 125 -26.65 -9.62 18.13
C THR A 125 -26.51 -11.05 18.69
N ALA A 126 -25.32 -11.42 19.16
CA ALA A 126 -25.10 -12.57 20.00
C ALA A 126 -24.95 -12.04 21.43
N GLY A 127 -26.03 -12.18 22.19
CA GLY A 127 -25.98 -12.01 23.64
C GLY A 127 -24.89 -12.90 24.23
N GLY A 128 -24.02 -12.28 25.02
CA GLY A 128 -22.92 -12.96 25.69
C GLY A 128 -22.13 -12.08 26.63
N ALA A 129 -22.66 -10.93 27.05
CA ALA A 129 -22.27 -10.42 28.35
C ALA A 129 -22.74 -11.46 29.37
N HIS A 130 -21.81 -12.25 29.89
CA HIS A 130 -21.96 -12.76 31.25
C HIS A 130 -22.03 -11.53 32.16
N SER A 131 -23.23 -10.96 32.25
CA SER A 131 -23.66 -10.19 33.40
C SER A 131 -23.59 -11.15 34.57
N VAL A 132 -22.49 -11.09 35.31
CA VAL A 132 -22.33 -11.84 36.57
C VAL A 132 -23.31 -11.32 37.64
N ASP A 133 -23.91 -10.14 37.45
CA ASP A 133 -24.88 -9.59 38.40
C ASP A 133 -26.15 -9.13 37.69
N GLY A 134 -27.22 -9.94 37.77
CA GLY A 134 -28.52 -9.70 37.12
C GLY A 134 -29.24 -8.42 37.55
N ARG A 135 -28.80 -7.26 37.06
CA ARG A 135 -29.57 -6.01 37.05
C ARG A 135 -29.71 -5.50 35.62
N SER A 136 -30.95 -5.42 35.16
CA SER A 136 -31.30 -4.62 33.98
C SER A 136 -30.87 -3.16 34.20
N PRO A 137 -30.26 -2.49 33.21
CA PRO A 137 -30.04 -1.05 33.27
C PRO A 137 -31.40 -0.33 33.20
N ALA A 138 -31.52 0.75 33.97
CA ALA A 138 -32.70 1.63 33.92
C ALA A 138 -32.79 2.33 32.55
N PRO A 139 -34.01 2.56 32.02
CA PRO A 139 -34.19 3.43 30.88
C PRO A 139 -34.00 4.86 31.38
N ASP A 140 -32.92 5.55 31.00
CA ASP A 140 -32.77 7.02 30.94
C ASP A 140 -31.30 7.48 30.94
N SER A 141 -30.37 6.75 30.30
CA SER A 141 -29.05 7.29 29.96
C SER A 141 -28.96 7.51 28.45
N ILE A 142 -29.24 8.75 28.03
CA ILE A 142 -28.79 9.29 26.73
C ILE A 142 -27.26 9.40 26.84
N SER A 143 -26.56 8.28 26.70
CA SER A 143 -25.13 8.26 26.47
C SER A 143 -24.93 8.62 25.01
N ALA A 144 -24.07 9.61 24.75
CA ALA A 144 -23.65 9.99 23.41
C ALA A 144 -23.30 8.72 22.59
N PRO A 145 -23.69 8.66 21.30
CA PRO A 145 -23.49 7.45 20.51
C PRO A 145 -21.99 7.15 20.45
N THR A 146 -21.57 6.05 21.06
CA THR A 146 -20.25 5.50 20.84
C THR A 146 -20.17 5.18 19.34
N PRO A 147 -19.13 5.62 18.61
CA PRO A 147 -19.03 5.36 17.19
C PRO A 147 -19.09 3.85 16.97
N SER A 148 -20.10 3.38 16.25
CA SER A 148 -20.16 1.98 15.85
C SER A 148 -18.97 1.71 14.94
N THR A 149 -18.10 0.77 15.35
CA THR A 149 -16.98 0.26 14.55
C THR A 149 -17.43 -0.70 13.45
N SER A 150 -18.74 -0.90 13.31
CA SER A 150 -19.32 -1.76 12.29
C SER A 150 -19.56 -0.98 11.00
N PRO A 151 -19.10 -1.50 9.85
CA PRO A 151 -19.38 -0.86 8.57
C PRO A 151 -20.88 -0.87 8.27
N CYS A 152 -21.33 0.04 7.43
CA CYS A 152 -22.70 0.00 6.93
C CYS A 152 -22.92 -1.22 6.02
N ARG A 153 -24.01 -1.96 6.23
CA ARG A 153 -24.48 -3.08 5.41
C ARG A 153 -24.60 -2.73 3.93
N VAL A 154 -25.02 -1.50 3.63
CA VAL A 154 -25.27 -1.03 2.26
C VAL A 154 -23.98 -0.56 1.61
N CYS A 155 -23.32 0.47 2.15
CA CYS A 155 -22.17 1.09 1.48
C CYS A 155 -20.80 0.64 1.99
N GLY A 156 -20.70 0.10 3.21
CA GLY A 156 -19.44 -0.30 3.84
C GLY A 156 -18.78 0.79 4.68
N THR A 157 -19.27 2.02 4.62
CA THR A 157 -18.74 3.15 5.39
C THR A 157 -19.05 2.98 6.87
N GLN A 158 -18.07 3.30 7.73
CA GLN A 158 -18.26 3.31 9.18
C GLN A 158 -19.22 4.43 9.59
N GLY A 159 -19.89 4.29 10.74
CA GLY A 159 -20.77 5.35 11.25
C GLY A 159 -20.02 6.68 11.42
N THR A 160 -18.76 6.60 11.82
CA THR A 160 -17.79 7.71 11.79
C THR A 160 -16.46 7.15 11.29
N THR A 161 -15.87 7.80 10.29
CA THR A 161 -14.61 7.37 9.68
C THR A 161 -13.54 8.42 9.92
N ASN A 162 -12.46 8.04 10.59
CA ASN A 162 -11.22 8.82 10.61
C ASN A 162 -10.36 8.37 9.43
N VAL A 163 -9.79 9.32 8.69
CA VAL A 163 -8.90 9.02 7.57
C VAL A 163 -7.66 9.91 7.62
N ALA A 164 -6.48 9.29 7.49
CA ALA A 164 -5.21 9.98 7.33
C ALA A 164 -5.14 10.58 5.91
N VAL A 165 -5.48 11.86 5.75
CA VAL A 165 -5.74 12.45 4.42
C VAL A 165 -4.48 12.54 3.56
N THR A 166 -3.32 12.78 4.17
CA THR A 166 -2.03 12.83 3.45
C THR A 166 -1.59 11.44 3.01
N ASP A 167 -1.88 10.40 3.79
CA ASP A 167 -1.65 9.00 3.41
C ASP A 167 -2.52 8.60 2.23
N ALA A 168 -3.82 8.91 2.30
CA ALA A 168 -4.77 8.65 1.24
C ALA A 168 -4.39 9.42 -0.05
N TRP A 169 -3.94 10.67 0.06
CA TRP A 169 -3.42 11.45 -1.06
C TRP A 169 -2.20 10.79 -1.72
N SER A 170 -1.20 10.37 -0.92
CA SER A 170 -0.01 9.71 -1.45
C SER A 170 -0.36 8.37 -2.12
N MET A 171 -1.23 7.57 -1.50
CA MET A 171 -1.68 6.30 -2.04
C MET A 171 -2.31 6.48 -3.43
N ARG A 172 -3.21 7.48 -3.59
CA ARG A 172 -3.87 7.76 -4.88
C ARG A 172 -2.91 8.14 -6.00
N HIS A 173 -1.78 8.76 -5.67
CA HIS A 173 -0.78 9.17 -6.67
C HIS A 173 0.20 8.07 -7.05
N LEU A 174 0.38 7.04 -6.22
CA LEU A 174 1.52 6.10 -6.34
C LEU A 174 1.12 4.62 -6.40
N ASP A 175 0.02 4.26 -5.75
CA ASP A 175 -0.28 2.87 -5.40
C ASP A 175 -1.66 2.40 -5.85
N GLY A 176 -2.63 3.28 -6.08
CA GLY A 176 -3.96 2.81 -6.47
C GLY A 176 -5.06 3.86 -6.51
N ALA A 177 -6.29 3.38 -6.59
CA ALA A 177 -7.52 4.11 -6.33
C ALA A 177 -8.16 3.54 -5.05
N PRO A 178 -9.12 4.25 -4.42
CA PRO A 178 -9.96 3.62 -3.41
C PRO A 178 -10.71 2.43 -4.06
N ILE A 179 -10.53 1.23 -3.50
CA ILE A 179 -11.13 -0.03 -3.97
C ILE A 179 -12.35 -0.40 -3.11
N ASP A 180 -13.01 -1.51 -3.43
CA ASP A 180 -14.11 -2.09 -2.62
C ASP A 180 -15.35 -1.19 -2.40
N GLY A 181 -15.46 -0.11 -3.17
CA GLY A 181 -16.52 0.89 -3.02
C GLY A 181 -16.34 1.80 -1.81
N ASP A 182 -15.10 2.05 -1.37
CA ASP A 182 -14.77 2.98 -0.28
C ASP A 182 -15.31 4.39 -0.55
N VAL A 183 -16.44 4.74 0.06
CA VAL A 183 -17.12 6.04 -0.11
C VAL A 183 -16.22 7.19 0.35
N VAL A 184 -15.58 7.07 1.51
CA VAL A 184 -14.75 8.15 2.10
C VAL A 184 -13.50 8.37 1.25
N GLY A 185 -12.85 7.30 0.81
CA GLY A 185 -11.72 7.39 -0.12
C GLY A 185 -12.10 8.08 -1.42
N HIS A 186 -13.27 7.79 -1.99
CA HIS A 186 -13.77 8.47 -3.19
C HIS A 186 -14.16 9.93 -2.95
N VAL A 187 -14.73 10.27 -1.80
CA VAL A 187 -14.96 11.68 -1.41
C VAL A 187 -13.64 12.45 -1.43
N LEU A 188 -12.60 11.93 -0.77
CA LEU A 188 -11.28 12.57 -0.76
C LEU A 188 -10.70 12.67 -2.18
N ALA A 189 -10.84 11.62 -2.99
CA ALA A 189 -10.31 11.61 -4.35
C ALA A 189 -10.99 12.66 -5.22
N LEU A 190 -12.33 12.66 -5.28
CA LEU A 190 -13.08 13.59 -6.13
C LEU A 190 -12.94 15.05 -5.65
N SER A 191 -12.86 15.27 -4.33
CA SER A 191 -12.59 16.61 -3.78
C SER A 191 -11.26 17.17 -4.28
N GLU A 192 -10.22 16.33 -4.40
CA GLU A 192 -8.92 16.77 -4.92
C GLU A 192 -8.93 17.07 -6.42
N LEU A 193 -9.91 16.58 -7.17
CA LEU A 193 -10.06 16.82 -8.61
C LEU A 193 -10.96 18.02 -8.93
N GLU A 194 -11.70 18.54 -7.94
CA GLU A 194 -12.62 19.67 -8.12
C GLU A 194 -11.87 20.91 -8.64
N GLY A 195 -12.40 21.51 -9.71
CA GLY A 195 -11.81 22.70 -10.34
C GLY A 195 -10.51 22.47 -11.13
N ARG A 196 -10.00 21.24 -11.24
CA ARG A 196 -8.79 20.94 -12.02
C ARG A 196 -9.09 20.72 -13.50
N GLU A 197 -8.14 21.10 -14.34
CA GLU A 197 -8.19 20.79 -15.77
C GLU A 197 -8.09 19.26 -15.99
N ARG A 198 -9.07 18.72 -16.71
CA ARG A 198 -9.20 17.27 -16.95
C ARG A 198 -8.19 16.83 -18.01
N PRO A 199 -7.34 15.82 -17.75
CA PRO A 199 -6.42 15.33 -18.74
C PRO A 199 -7.16 14.61 -19.87
N VAL A 200 -6.58 14.65 -21.07
CA VAL A 200 -7.04 13.88 -22.22
C VAL A 200 -6.09 12.71 -22.45
N PRO A 201 -6.59 11.47 -22.65
CA PRO A 201 -5.76 10.32 -23.00
C PRO A 201 -4.90 10.58 -24.24
N THR A 202 -3.64 10.18 -24.15
CA THR A 202 -2.75 10.07 -25.31
C THR A 202 -3.02 8.76 -26.07
N GLU A 203 -2.49 8.64 -27.29
CA GLU A 203 -2.53 7.36 -28.03
C GLU A 203 -1.87 6.21 -27.25
N HIS A 204 -0.83 6.52 -26.46
CA HIS A 204 -0.17 5.52 -25.63
C HIS A 204 -1.07 5.04 -24.48
N ASP A 205 -1.88 5.92 -23.89
CA ASP A 205 -2.84 5.54 -22.84
C ASP A 205 -3.92 4.63 -23.40
N LEU A 206 -4.47 4.99 -24.57
CA LEU A 206 -5.48 4.19 -25.26
C LEU A 206 -4.93 2.81 -25.65
N TRP A 207 -3.70 2.75 -26.17
CA TRP A 207 -3.03 1.49 -26.45
C TRP A 207 -2.77 0.68 -25.18
N THR A 208 -2.35 1.33 -24.08
CA THR A 208 -2.12 0.67 -22.78
C THR A 208 -3.39 0.05 -22.25
N PHE A 209 -4.50 0.76 -22.32
CA PHE A 209 -5.82 0.24 -21.97
C PHE A 209 -6.17 -1.00 -22.79
N ARG A 210 -6.03 -0.94 -24.12
CA ARG A 210 -6.29 -2.10 -24.99
C ARG A 210 -5.35 -3.27 -24.71
N ALA A 211 -4.08 -3.01 -24.44
CA ALA A 211 -3.10 -4.03 -24.09
C ALA A 211 -3.46 -4.74 -22.77
N ILE A 212 -3.97 -4.01 -21.78
CA ILE A 212 -4.50 -4.60 -20.54
C ILE A 212 -5.67 -5.54 -20.85
N LEU A 213 -6.63 -5.12 -21.67
CA LEU A 213 -7.75 -5.96 -22.08
C LEU A 213 -7.28 -7.21 -22.83
N THR A 214 -6.32 -7.09 -23.74
CA THR A 214 -5.73 -8.23 -24.48
C THR A 214 -5.03 -9.22 -23.55
N VAL A 215 -4.26 -8.73 -22.56
CA VAL A 215 -3.64 -9.63 -21.58
C VAL A 215 -4.70 -10.42 -20.83
N LEU A 216 -5.82 -9.80 -20.45
CA LEU A 216 -6.91 -10.48 -19.73
C LEU A 216 -7.68 -11.47 -20.60
N ARG A 217 -7.95 -11.14 -21.88
CA ARG A 217 -8.64 -12.02 -22.84
C ARG A 217 -7.83 -13.26 -23.20
N THR A 218 -6.52 -13.12 -23.28
CA THR A 218 -5.62 -14.22 -23.73
C THR A 218 -5.18 -15.14 -22.59
N LEU A 219 -5.66 -14.93 -21.36
CA LEU A 219 -5.37 -15.81 -20.23
C LEU A 219 -5.89 -17.24 -20.50
N PRO A 220 -5.16 -18.29 -20.07
CA PRO A 220 -5.69 -19.65 -20.07
C PRO A 220 -7.02 -19.72 -19.33
N GLN A 221 -7.97 -20.52 -19.81
CA GLN A 221 -9.28 -20.68 -19.13
C GLN A 221 -9.12 -21.11 -17.67
N GLY A 222 -9.98 -20.61 -16.79
CA GLY A 222 -9.94 -20.87 -15.35
C GLY A 222 -8.81 -20.17 -14.60
N THR A 223 -8.12 -19.21 -15.22
CA THR A 223 -7.11 -18.38 -14.56
C THR A 223 -7.80 -17.51 -13.51
N SER A 224 -7.33 -17.62 -12.27
CA SER A 224 -7.85 -16.86 -11.13
C SER A 224 -7.41 -15.38 -11.18
N GLN A 225 -8.15 -14.51 -10.52
CA GLN A 225 -7.85 -13.10 -10.28
C GLN A 225 -6.42 -12.85 -9.77
N SER A 226 -5.89 -13.69 -8.88
CA SER A 226 -4.51 -13.57 -8.39
C SER A 226 -3.47 -13.83 -9.49
N LYS A 227 -3.72 -14.81 -10.37
CA LYS A 227 -2.86 -15.10 -11.51
C LYS A 227 -3.02 -14.07 -12.63
N ALA A 228 -4.22 -13.53 -12.84
CA ALA A 228 -4.46 -12.42 -13.76
C ALA A 228 -3.66 -11.17 -13.36
N ARG A 229 -3.66 -10.80 -12.08
CA ARG A 229 -2.80 -9.73 -11.53
C ARG A 229 -1.31 -10.00 -11.79
N ALA A 230 -0.87 -11.25 -11.64
CA ALA A 230 0.52 -11.64 -11.93
C ALA A 230 0.86 -11.50 -13.43
N ALA A 231 -0.04 -11.88 -14.32
CA ALA A 231 0.12 -11.72 -15.77
C ALA A 231 0.20 -10.24 -16.17
N LEU A 232 -0.68 -9.39 -15.66
CA LEU A 232 -0.63 -7.94 -15.88
C LEU A 232 0.68 -7.32 -15.39
N LYS A 233 1.17 -7.76 -14.22
CA LYS A 233 2.47 -7.33 -13.69
C LYS A 233 3.62 -7.75 -14.60
N GLN A 234 3.57 -8.97 -15.15
CA GLN A 234 4.58 -9.49 -16.06
C GLN A 234 4.59 -8.74 -17.41
N ALA A 235 3.43 -8.29 -17.89
CA ALA A 235 3.29 -7.52 -19.12
C ALA A 235 3.91 -6.11 -19.03
N ARG A 236 4.09 -5.55 -17.81
CA ARG A 236 4.77 -4.25 -17.57
C ARG A 236 4.19 -3.08 -18.37
N LEU A 237 2.87 -3.10 -18.56
CA LEU A 237 2.12 -2.10 -19.35
C LEU A 237 1.96 -0.74 -18.64
N LEU A 238 2.16 -0.69 -17.33
CA LEU A 238 2.04 0.53 -16.54
C LEU A 238 3.41 1.19 -16.30
N ASP A 239 3.38 2.44 -15.85
CA ASP A 239 4.57 3.21 -15.47
C ASP A 239 5.26 2.68 -14.18
N THR A 240 4.65 1.67 -13.54
CA THR A 240 5.05 1.05 -12.29
C THR A 240 4.95 -0.48 -12.35
N VAL A 241 5.79 -1.17 -11.57
CA VAL A 241 5.71 -2.63 -11.35
C VAL A 241 5.23 -2.98 -9.94
N SER A 242 4.69 -1.99 -9.21
CA SER A 242 4.12 -2.22 -7.88
C SER A 242 2.97 -3.22 -8.00
N PRO A 243 2.98 -4.31 -7.21
CA PRO A 243 1.87 -5.25 -7.24
C PRO A 243 0.57 -4.58 -6.81
N TYR A 244 0.60 -3.63 -5.86
CA TYR A 244 -0.59 -2.89 -5.41
C TYR A 244 -1.22 -2.09 -6.54
N ALA A 245 -0.39 -1.33 -7.25
CA ALA A 245 -0.77 -0.53 -8.40
C ALA A 245 -1.44 -1.35 -9.51
N VAL A 246 -0.82 -2.48 -9.88
CA VAL A 246 -1.40 -3.41 -10.88
C VAL A 246 -2.69 -4.07 -10.36
N GLY A 247 -2.74 -4.42 -9.08
CA GLY A 247 -3.94 -4.97 -8.44
C GLY A 247 -5.10 -3.99 -8.49
N SER A 248 -4.84 -2.74 -8.15
CA SER A 248 -5.83 -1.65 -8.18
C SER A 248 -6.49 -1.52 -9.56
N VAL A 249 -5.73 -1.53 -10.66
CA VAL A 249 -6.32 -1.49 -12.02
C VAL A 249 -7.29 -2.64 -12.26
N LEU A 250 -6.92 -3.86 -11.85
CA LEU A 250 -7.79 -5.04 -12.02
C LEU A 250 -9.05 -4.92 -11.15
N GLU A 251 -8.92 -4.45 -9.92
CA GLU A 251 -10.03 -4.24 -8.99
C GLU A 251 -10.95 -3.10 -9.43
N GLU A 252 -10.41 -2.03 -10.02
CA GLU A 252 -11.18 -0.94 -10.61
C GLU A 252 -11.99 -1.43 -11.82
N LEU A 253 -11.37 -2.19 -12.74
CA LEU A 253 -12.08 -2.79 -13.87
C LEU A 253 -13.17 -3.76 -13.43
N ALA A 254 -12.93 -4.49 -12.34
CA ALA A 254 -13.94 -5.34 -11.73
C ALA A 254 -15.09 -4.50 -11.13
N LEU A 255 -14.77 -3.49 -10.33
CA LEU A 255 -15.75 -2.61 -9.70
C LEU A 255 -16.62 -1.88 -10.73
N VAL A 256 -16.04 -1.48 -11.87
CA VAL A 256 -16.80 -0.97 -13.04
C VAL A 256 -17.72 -2.05 -13.61
N GLY A 257 -17.26 -3.29 -13.70
CA GLY A 257 -18.03 -4.44 -14.20
C GLY A 257 -17.45 -5.10 -15.45
N VAL A 258 -16.28 -4.64 -15.93
CA VAL A 258 -15.57 -5.23 -17.08
C VAL A 258 -15.05 -6.62 -16.74
N VAL A 259 -14.49 -6.78 -15.54
CA VAL A 259 -13.93 -8.03 -14.99
C VAL A 259 -14.86 -8.54 -13.89
N ALA A 260 -15.99 -9.09 -14.31
CA ALA A 260 -17.07 -9.50 -13.41
C ALA A 260 -17.81 -10.72 -13.96
N THR A 261 -18.50 -11.46 -13.11
CA THR A 261 -19.41 -12.53 -13.55
C THR A 261 -20.79 -11.93 -13.85
N ALA A 262 -21.62 -12.65 -14.59
CA ALA A 262 -23.00 -12.23 -14.83
C ALA A 262 -23.86 -12.20 -13.54
N SER A 263 -23.56 -13.08 -12.58
CA SER A 263 -24.28 -13.15 -11.30
C SER A 263 -23.84 -12.10 -10.29
N ARG A 264 -22.61 -11.59 -10.43
CA ARG A 264 -22.02 -10.53 -9.61
C ARG A 264 -21.54 -9.39 -10.53
N PRO A 265 -22.45 -8.61 -11.11
CA PRO A 265 -22.09 -7.48 -11.97
C PRO A 265 -21.39 -6.36 -11.19
N GLY A 266 -20.68 -5.48 -11.90
CA GLY A 266 -20.11 -4.25 -11.34
C GLY A 266 -21.09 -3.07 -11.37
N LEU A 267 -20.62 -1.90 -10.91
CA LEU A 267 -21.40 -0.68 -10.72
C LEU A 267 -22.00 -0.14 -12.03
N ALA A 268 -21.38 -0.38 -13.20
CA ALA A 268 -21.98 0.06 -14.46
C ALA A 268 -23.40 -0.52 -14.65
N GLU A 269 -23.67 -1.73 -14.14
CA GLU A 269 -24.97 -2.39 -14.29
C GLU A 269 -25.81 -2.35 -13.02
N ARG A 270 -25.21 -2.59 -11.85
CA ARG A 270 -25.96 -2.82 -10.61
C ARG A 270 -25.20 -2.38 -9.38
N TRP A 271 -25.91 -1.76 -8.44
CA TRP A 271 -25.44 -1.65 -7.07
C TRP A 271 -25.40 -3.04 -6.41
N SER A 272 -24.34 -3.32 -5.66
CA SER A 272 -24.25 -4.50 -4.80
C SER A 272 -23.91 -4.02 -3.40
N ASP A 273 -24.73 -4.37 -2.41
CA ASP A 273 -24.54 -3.95 -1.02
C ASP A 273 -23.19 -4.43 -0.48
N TYR A 274 -22.63 -3.74 0.51
CA TYR A 274 -21.39 -4.14 1.16
C TYR A 274 -21.49 -5.56 1.70
N SER A 275 -22.62 -5.95 2.30
CA SER A 275 -22.82 -7.34 2.74
C SER A 275 -22.72 -8.35 1.59
N GLU A 276 -23.12 -7.96 0.38
CA GLU A 276 -22.97 -8.81 -0.81
C GLU A 276 -21.50 -8.84 -1.28
N ARG A 277 -20.84 -7.68 -1.31
CA ARG A 277 -19.43 -7.56 -1.73
C ARG A 277 -18.45 -8.22 -0.76
N ASP A 278 -18.82 -8.29 0.51
CA ASP A 278 -18.05 -8.93 1.59
C ASP A 278 -18.09 -10.47 1.52
N GLU A 279 -19.03 -11.06 0.77
CA GLU A 279 -19.04 -12.51 0.54
C GLU A 279 -17.79 -12.98 -0.24
N ARG A 280 -17.25 -14.14 0.13
CA ARG A 280 -16.07 -14.73 -0.51
C ARG A 280 -16.34 -16.17 -0.96
N PRO A 281 -15.78 -16.62 -2.11
CA PRO A 281 -15.84 -18.02 -2.50
C PRO A 281 -15.04 -18.93 -1.56
N SER A 282 -14.03 -18.38 -0.87
CA SER A 282 -13.30 -19.07 0.20
C SER A 282 -12.53 -18.07 1.06
N VAL A 283 -12.13 -18.50 2.26
CA VAL A 283 -11.31 -17.72 3.21
C VAL A 283 -9.93 -17.31 2.67
N ARG A 284 -9.49 -17.86 1.53
CA ARG A 284 -8.19 -17.54 0.91
C ARG A 284 -8.28 -16.39 -0.10
N VAL A 285 -9.48 -15.91 -0.41
CA VAL A 285 -9.71 -14.81 -1.36
C VAL A 285 -9.95 -13.54 -0.57
N GLU A 286 -9.02 -12.59 -0.68
CA GLU A 286 -9.07 -11.34 0.09
C GLU A 286 -9.88 -10.24 -0.60
N VAL A 287 -9.79 -10.14 -1.94
CA VAL A 287 -10.51 -9.14 -2.75
C VAL A 287 -12.03 -9.31 -2.67
N GLN A 288 -12.80 -8.21 -2.74
CA GLN A 288 -14.27 -8.24 -2.72
C GLN A 288 -14.90 -8.65 -4.04
N ALA A 289 -16.21 -8.95 -4.00
CA ALA A 289 -16.99 -9.00 -5.23
C ALA A 289 -16.97 -7.63 -5.93
N PRO A 290 -16.96 -7.59 -7.27
CA PRO A 290 -17.19 -8.73 -8.16
C PRO A 290 -15.94 -9.56 -8.47
N LEU A 291 -14.73 -9.02 -8.27
CA LEU A 291 -13.47 -9.68 -8.66
C LEU A 291 -13.26 -11.03 -7.95
N ALA A 292 -13.70 -11.16 -6.70
CA ALA A 292 -13.57 -12.38 -5.91
C ALA A 292 -14.09 -13.64 -6.62
N TRP A 293 -15.13 -13.47 -7.44
CA TRP A 293 -15.86 -14.55 -8.12
C TRP A 293 -15.44 -14.75 -9.57
N TRP A 294 -14.62 -13.86 -10.12
CA TRP A 294 -14.25 -13.88 -11.53
C TRP A 294 -13.06 -14.82 -11.79
N SER A 295 -13.12 -15.51 -12.92
CA SER A 295 -12.01 -16.20 -13.55
C SER A 295 -11.96 -15.86 -15.04
N SER A 296 -10.85 -16.14 -15.72
CA SER A 296 -10.78 -15.95 -17.18
C SER A 296 -11.80 -16.78 -17.97
N SER A 297 -12.42 -17.81 -17.38
CA SER A 297 -13.52 -18.54 -18.02
C SER A 297 -14.79 -17.69 -18.17
N ASP A 298 -14.97 -16.68 -17.32
CA ASP A 298 -16.09 -15.74 -17.41
C ASP A 298 -15.87 -14.70 -18.53
N GLY A 299 -14.64 -14.57 -19.03
CA GLY A 299 -14.26 -13.59 -20.04
C GLY A 299 -14.35 -12.15 -19.56
N LEU A 300 -14.28 -11.21 -20.50
CA LEU A 300 -14.56 -9.80 -20.25
C LEU A 300 -15.99 -9.46 -20.67
N ARG A 301 -16.63 -8.52 -19.97
CA ARG A 301 -18.00 -8.11 -20.26
C ARG A 301 -18.04 -7.01 -21.32
N ASP A 302 -18.08 -7.42 -22.58
CA ASP A 302 -17.99 -6.53 -23.75
C ASP A 302 -19.11 -5.48 -23.85
N HIS A 303 -20.30 -5.71 -23.29
CA HIS A 303 -21.35 -4.68 -23.25
C HIS A 303 -21.03 -3.58 -22.24
N VAL A 304 -20.46 -3.91 -21.07
CA VAL A 304 -19.98 -2.91 -20.09
C VAL A 304 -18.82 -2.11 -20.67
N LEU A 305 -17.90 -2.78 -21.37
CA LEU A 305 -16.79 -2.10 -22.05
C LEU A 305 -17.30 -1.05 -23.04
N ARG A 306 -18.31 -1.39 -23.85
CA ARG A 306 -18.91 -0.44 -24.78
C ARG A 306 -19.64 0.68 -24.05
N GLU A 307 -20.53 0.37 -23.12
CA GLU A 307 -21.29 1.37 -22.36
C GLU A 307 -20.39 2.42 -21.67
N VAL A 308 -19.26 1.98 -21.09
CA VAL A 308 -18.40 2.87 -20.30
C VAL A 308 -17.32 3.55 -21.15
N PHE A 309 -16.79 2.89 -22.18
CA PHE A 309 -15.59 3.35 -22.90
C PHE A 309 -15.80 3.64 -24.40
N GLU A 310 -17.01 3.52 -24.97
CA GLU A 310 -17.27 3.79 -26.41
C GLU A 310 -16.93 5.22 -26.86
N GLY A 311 -16.95 6.19 -25.95
CA GLY A 311 -16.57 7.58 -26.24
C GLY A 311 -15.06 7.77 -26.48
N LEU A 312 -14.22 6.78 -26.13
CA LEU A 312 -12.77 6.86 -26.26
C LEU A 312 -12.22 6.09 -27.46
N LEU A 313 -12.88 5.00 -27.83
CA LEU A 313 -12.46 4.10 -28.89
C LEU A 313 -13.71 3.58 -29.62
N PRO A 314 -13.65 3.39 -30.94
CA PRO A 314 -14.73 2.74 -31.66
C PRO A 314 -15.08 1.38 -31.05
N PRO A 315 -16.37 0.99 -30.95
CA PRO A 315 -16.81 -0.25 -30.28
C PRO A 315 -16.08 -1.52 -30.76
N GLU A 316 -15.82 -1.63 -32.06
CA GLU A 316 -15.08 -2.73 -32.67
C GLU A 316 -13.62 -2.81 -32.20
N THR A 317 -13.03 -1.66 -31.85
CA THR A 317 -11.64 -1.56 -31.38
C THR A 317 -11.52 -2.02 -29.92
N LEU A 318 -12.57 -1.85 -29.12
CA LEU A 318 -12.60 -2.31 -27.72
C LEU A 318 -12.60 -3.84 -27.63
N SER A 319 -13.27 -4.53 -28.55
CA SER A 319 -13.35 -6.01 -28.60
C SER A 319 -12.20 -6.68 -29.34
N THR A 320 -11.30 -5.91 -29.98
CA THR A 320 -10.20 -6.47 -30.79
C THR A 320 -8.86 -6.36 -30.07
N ASP A 321 -8.13 -7.47 -30.05
CA ASP A 321 -6.81 -7.55 -29.42
C ASP A 321 -5.75 -6.69 -30.12
N VAL A 322 -4.79 -6.21 -29.35
CA VAL A 322 -3.58 -5.58 -29.87
C VAL A 322 -2.45 -6.60 -29.94
N ASP A 323 -1.58 -6.45 -30.93
CA ASP A 323 -0.31 -7.18 -30.93
C ASP A 323 0.60 -6.63 -29.81
N LEU A 324 0.82 -7.45 -28.78
CA LEU A 324 1.65 -7.10 -27.62
C LEU A 324 3.15 -7.10 -27.93
N ASP A 325 3.57 -7.72 -29.04
CA ASP A 325 4.96 -7.76 -29.50
C ASP A 325 5.28 -6.63 -30.50
N SER A 326 4.24 -5.94 -31.01
CA SER A 326 4.39 -4.80 -31.90
C SER A 326 4.95 -3.57 -31.19
N PRO A 327 5.68 -2.68 -31.91
CA PRO A 327 6.14 -1.41 -31.35
C PRO A 327 4.98 -0.59 -30.78
N HIS A 328 5.21 0.00 -29.60
CA HIS A 328 4.23 0.86 -28.94
C HIS A 328 4.02 2.15 -29.76
N PRO A 329 2.85 2.80 -29.66
CA PRO A 329 2.61 4.11 -30.28
C PRO A 329 3.70 5.12 -29.89
N THR A 330 4.13 5.94 -30.84
CA THR A 330 5.17 6.95 -30.63
C THR A 330 4.56 8.37 -30.64
N PRO A 331 5.07 9.29 -29.80
CA PRO A 331 6.12 9.09 -28.80
C PRO A 331 5.60 8.35 -27.57
N VAL A 332 6.36 7.37 -27.07
CA VAL A 332 6.10 6.78 -25.75
C VAL A 332 6.55 7.80 -24.69
N PRO A 333 5.65 8.30 -23.82
CA PRO A 333 6.05 9.22 -22.77
C PRO A 333 7.12 8.57 -21.89
N ALA A 334 8.26 9.24 -21.70
CA ALA A 334 9.38 8.66 -20.98
C ALA A 334 8.96 8.24 -19.56
N ARG A 335 9.25 7.01 -19.15
CA ARG A 335 8.85 6.51 -17.82
C ARG A 335 9.35 7.42 -16.69
N GLY A 336 10.55 7.99 -16.79
CA GLY A 336 11.07 8.95 -15.79
C GLY A 336 10.30 10.27 -15.70
N ALA A 337 9.43 10.55 -16.67
CA ALA A 337 8.53 11.72 -16.66
C ALA A 337 7.20 11.45 -15.94
N THR A 338 6.86 10.21 -15.61
CA THR A 338 5.64 9.91 -14.85
C THR A 338 5.82 10.20 -13.36
N VAL A 339 4.73 10.57 -12.68
CA VAL A 339 4.78 10.93 -11.24
C VAL A 339 5.28 9.77 -10.39
N ALA A 340 4.81 8.53 -10.62
CA ALA A 340 5.18 7.39 -9.81
C ALA A 340 6.68 7.04 -9.93
N ALA A 341 7.22 7.03 -11.15
CA ALA A 341 8.63 6.74 -11.39
C ALA A 341 9.54 7.87 -10.89
N ALA A 342 9.18 9.13 -11.15
CA ALA A 342 9.92 10.29 -10.68
C ALA A 342 9.96 10.36 -9.15
N THR A 343 8.83 10.09 -8.48
CA THR A 343 8.75 10.03 -7.01
C THR A 343 9.71 8.99 -6.44
N ARG A 344 9.74 7.76 -6.98
CA ARG A 344 10.68 6.72 -6.52
C ARG A 344 12.13 7.07 -6.78
N ALA A 345 12.43 7.77 -7.86
CA ALA A 345 13.79 8.25 -8.13
C ALA A 345 14.18 9.34 -7.12
N ARG A 346 13.25 10.25 -6.81
CA ARG A 346 13.47 11.34 -5.86
C ARG A 346 13.58 10.85 -4.43
N GLU A 347 12.71 9.94 -3.99
CA GLU A 347 12.77 9.28 -2.68
C GLU A 347 14.15 8.63 -2.47
N ARG A 348 14.67 7.93 -3.48
CA ARG A 348 16.01 7.34 -3.45
C ARG A 348 17.10 8.39 -3.38
N ALA A 349 16.96 9.51 -4.07
CA ALA A 349 17.93 10.61 -4.01
C ALA A 349 17.95 11.28 -2.62
N LEU A 350 16.78 11.47 -1.99
CA LEU A 350 16.64 12.03 -0.65
C LEU A 350 17.13 11.06 0.45
N SER A 351 16.92 9.77 0.25
CA SER A 351 17.31 8.72 1.20
C SER A 351 18.75 8.25 1.02
N ARG A 352 19.46 8.73 -0.02
CA ARG A 352 20.89 8.43 -0.15
C ARG A 352 21.58 9.05 1.06
N PRO A 353 22.21 8.25 1.93
CA PRO A 353 23.06 8.82 2.95
C PRO A 353 24.06 9.73 2.23
N ALA A 354 24.33 10.92 2.80
CA ALA A 354 25.57 11.62 2.51
C ALA A 354 26.67 10.56 2.52
N LYS A 355 27.60 10.54 1.55
CA LYS A 355 28.66 9.52 1.46
C LYS A 355 29.43 9.45 2.80
N THR A 356 28.90 8.76 3.79
CA THR A 356 29.61 8.21 4.91
C THR A 356 30.35 7.08 4.26
N SER A 357 31.61 7.34 3.94
CA SER A 357 32.55 6.27 3.69
C SER A 357 32.53 5.41 4.95
N VAL A 358 31.68 4.38 4.95
CA VAL A 358 31.82 3.29 5.90
C VAL A 358 33.26 2.83 5.71
N PRO A 359 34.10 2.90 6.76
CA PRO A 359 35.49 2.48 6.65
C PRO A 359 35.56 1.12 5.96
N ARG A 360 36.57 0.87 5.13
CA ARG A 360 36.78 -0.47 4.53
C ARG A 360 36.66 -1.49 5.67
N SER A 361 35.72 -2.42 5.53
CA SER A 361 35.52 -3.48 6.52
C SER A 361 36.84 -4.25 6.72
N VAL A 362 36.98 -4.88 7.89
CA VAL A 362 38.15 -5.72 8.25
C VAL A 362 38.42 -6.83 7.22
N GLY A 363 37.44 -7.12 6.35
CA GLY A 363 37.63 -7.75 5.05
C GLY A 363 36.31 -7.81 4.27
N SER A 364 36.33 -8.37 3.06
CA SER A 364 35.13 -8.79 2.33
C SER A 364 35.04 -10.32 2.32
N GLY A 365 33.85 -10.86 2.04
CA GLY A 365 33.63 -12.31 1.93
C GLY A 365 32.55 -12.84 2.87
N PRO A 366 32.30 -14.16 2.83
CA PRO A 366 31.29 -14.80 3.64
C PRO A 366 31.58 -14.62 5.14
N ALA A 367 30.53 -14.70 5.94
CA ALA A 367 30.64 -14.68 7.40
C ALA A 367 31.40 -15.92 7.90
N ALA A 368 32.19 -15.75 8.96
CA ALA A 368 32.89 -16.81 9.67
C ALA A 368 32.62 -16.72 11.18
N ALA A 369 32.82 -17.83 11.90
CA ALA A 369 32.73 -17.83 13.36
C ALA A 369 33.74 -16.82 13.97
N GLY A 370 33.32 -16.06 14.98
CA GLY A 370 34.11 -14.98 15.57
C GLY A 370 34.00 -13.65 14.81
N ASP A 371 33.29 -13.57 13.68
CA ASP A 371 33.02 -12.29 13.03
C ASP A 371 32.02 -11.45 13.85
N VAL A 372 32.26 -10.13 13.89
CA VAL A 372 31.26 -9.14 14.33
C VAL A 372 30.82 -8.29 13.15
N TRP A 373 29.51 -8.14 12.98
CA TRP A 373 28.90 -7.37 11.90
C TRP A 373 28.08 -6.20 12.44
N ALA A 374 28.26 -5.02 11.88
CA ALA A 374 27.33 -3.90 12.03
C ALA A 374 26.18 -4.06 11.04
N MET A 375 24.95 -3.84 11.47
CA MET A 375 23.77 -3.86 10.62
C MET A 375 22.89 -2.63 10.88
N GLN A 376 22.57 -1.90 9.80
CA GLN A 376 21.59 -0.83 9.86
C GLN A 376 20.18 -1.42 9.95
N VAL A 377 19.42 -1.04 10.97
CA VAL A 377 18.05 -1.55 11.22
C VAL A 377 16.99 -0.45 11.09
N ALA A 378 17.39 0.82 11.18
CA ALA A 378 16.60 1.99 10.82
C ALA A 378 17.53 3.09 10.24
N PRO A 379 17.01 4.17 9.62
CA PRO A 379 17.83 5.22 9.02
C PRO A 379 18.91 5.78 9.95
N ASP A 380 18.61 5.87 11.24
CA ASP A 380 19.41 6.41 12.33
C ASP A 380 19.74 5.36 13.41
N ALA A 381 19.65 4.07 13.10
CA ALA A 381 19.86 3.01 14.09
C ALA A 381 20.68 1.83 13.54
N TRP A 382 21.76 1.53 14.25
CA TRP A 382 22.70 0.44 13.98
C TRP A 382 22.78 -0.50 15.18
N VAL A 383 22.81 -1.79 14.88
CA VAL A 383 23.06 -2.87 15.85
C VAL A 383 24.33 -3.62 15.46
N THR A 384 24.91 -4.36 16.40
CA THR A 384 26.02 -5.27 16.15
C THR A 384 25.58 -6.72 16.33
N LEU A 385 26.16 -7.62 15.55
CA LEU A 385 25.84 -9.04 15.46
C LEU A 385 27.13 -9.84 15.68
N TYR A 386 27.10 -10.84 16.54
CA TYR A 386 28.19 -11.80 16.67
C TYR A 386 27.86 -13.09 15.91
N VAL A 387 28.84 -13.64 15.18
CA VAL A 387 28.71 -14.92 14.47
C VAL A 387 29.29 -16.04 15.31
N TRP A 388 28.44 -16.91 15.84
CA TRP A 388 28.84 -18.04 16.67
C TRP A 388 29.42 -19.20 15.87
N ALA A 389 28.81 -19.51 14.75
CA ALA A 389 29.16 -20.65 13.91
C ALA A 389 28.64 -20.43 12.48
N VAL A 390 29.17 -21.19 11.53
CA VAL A 390 28.62 -21.29 10.18
C VAL A 390 28.27 -22.76 9.92
N GLU A 391 27.01 -23.01 9.62
CA GLU A 391 26.44 -24.34 9.45
C GLU A 391 25.80 -24.47 8.07
N GLU A 392 25.83 -25.66 7.48
CA GLU A 392 25.17 -25.92 6.21
C GLU A 392 23.75 -26.43 6.44
N LEU A 393 22.75 -25.66 6.01
CA LEU A 393 21.34 -26.03 6.11
C LEU A 393 20.73 -26.04 4.71
N GLY A 394 20.29 -27.22 4.25
CA GLY A 394 19.66 -27.38 2.94
C GLY A 394 20.57 -27.02 1.76
N GLY A 395 21.87 -27.36 1.83
CA GLY A 395 22.85 -27.10 0.77
C GLY A 395 23.34 -25.66 0.69
N ARG A 396 23.12 -24.86 1.74
CA ARG A 396 23.52 -23.44 1.80
C ARG A 396 24.16 -23.10 3.15
N PRO A 397 25.22 -22.27 3.19
CA PRO A 397 25.81 -21.83 4.44
C PRO A 397 24.93 -20.79 5.15
N TYR A 398 24.76 -20.99 6.46
CA TYR A 398 24.05 -20.11 7.39
C TYR A 398 24.96 -19.75 8.56
N ALA A 399 25.10 -18.46 8.83
CA ALA A 399 25.75 -17.96 10.03
C ALA A 399 24.76 -17.98 11.21
N ARG A 400 25.09 -18.68 12.30
CA ARG A 400 24.36 -18.61 13.56
C ARG A 400 24.73 -17.31 14.28
N VAL A 401 23.76 -16.40 14.45
CA VAL A 401 24.00 -15.05 14.97
C VAL A 401 23.16 -14.70 16.20
N GLU A 402 23.68 -13.81 17.03
CA GLU A 402 22.99 -13.06 18.08
C GLU A 402 23.32 -11.57 17.95
N PHE A 403 22.40 -10.69 18.37
CA PHE A 403 22.73 -9.28 18.56
C PHE A 403 23.61 -9.11 19.79
N LEU A 404 24.55 -8.18 19.72
CA LEU A 404 25.28 -7.70 20.88
C LEU A 404 24.54 -6.52 21.50
N ALA A 405 24.73 -6.31 22.80
CA ALA A 405 24.03 -5.29 23.57
C ALA A 405 24.19 -3.87 22.99
N GLY A 406 23.12 -3.08 23.10
CA GLY A 406 23.09 -1.65 22.78
C GLY A 406 22.70 -1.29 21.34
N LEU A 407 22.29 -0.03 21.18
CA LEU A 407 21.91 0.58 19.90
C LEU A 407 22.83 1.77 19.61
N SER A 408 23.20 1.98 18.35
CA SER A 408 24.07 3.09 17.95
C SER A 408 23.36 3.98 16.92
N SER A 409 23.42 5.30 17.11
CA SER A 409 22.85 6.28 16.16
C SER A 409 23.74 6.51 14.93
N ALA A 410 24.98 6.01 14.97
CA ALA A 410 25.95 6.06 13.89
C ALA A 410 26.60 4.67 13.68
N PHE A 411 27.37 4.53 12.60
CA PHE A 411 28.10 3.30 12.32
C PHE A 411 28.98 2.90 13.53
N PRO A 412 28.76 1.72 14.14
CA PRO A 412 29.41 1.36 15.39
C PRO A 412 30.90 1.06 15.19
N SER A 413 31.72 1.43 16.17
CA SER A 413 33.11 0.98 16.23
C SER A 413 33.16 -0.48 16.73
N PRO A 414 34.27 -1.20 16.49
CA PRO A 414 34.47 -2.57 16.99
C PRO A 414 34.54 -2.69 18.52
N ALA A 415 34.51 -1.56 19.25
CA ALA A 415 34.82 -1.52 20.68
C ALA A 415 33.59 -1.89 21.56
N GLU A 416 33.84 -2.80 22.50
CA GLU A 416 33.23 -2.85 23.85
C GLU A 416 31.79 -3.33 24.00
N ARG A 417 31.32 -4.28 23.18
CA ARG A 417 30.06 -4.97 23.48
C ARG A 417 30.28 -6.47 23.59
N ALA A 418 30.59 -6.89 24.81
CA ALA A 418 30.88 -8.26 25.15
C ALA A 418 29.66 -9.03 25.65
N GLU A 419 28.45 -8.49 25.57
CA GLU A 419 27.23 -9.15 26.05
C GLU A 419 26.24 -9.37 24.91
N VAL A 420 25.56 -10.51 24.93
CA VAL A 420 24.46 -10.79 23.99
C VAL A 420 23.20 -10.02 24.39
N GLN A 421 22.48 -9.48 23.40
CA GLN A 421 21.20 -8.82 23.60
C GLN A 421 20.06 -9.86 23.61
N PRO A 422 19.39 -10.07 24.75
CA PRO A 422 18.23 -10.96 24.80
C PRO A 422 17.02 -10.34 24.07
N ARG A 423 16.08 -11.21 23.72
CA ARG A 423 14.73 -10.83 23.32
C ARG A 423 13.85 -10.75 24.56
N TYR A 424 12.66 -10.16 24.43
CA TYR A 424 11.69 -10.10 25.53
C TYR A 424 11.32 -11.48 26.14
N ASP A 425 11.47 -12.56 25.37
CA ASP A 425 11.22 -13.95 25.79
C ASP A 425 12.50 -14.76 26.07
N GLY A 426 13.65 -14.08 26.20
CA GLY A 426 14.92 -14.69 26.58
C GLY A 426 15.95 -14.74 25.45
N ARG A 427 16.88 -15.69 25.56
CA ARG A 427 17.93 -15.88 24.55
C ARG A 427 17.32 -16.39 23.23
N TRP A 428 17.97 -16.09 22.11
CA TRP A 428 17.48 -16.45 20.79
C TRP A 428 18.66 -16.72 19.87
N TRP A 429 18.49 -17.56 18.86
CA TRP A 429 19.42 -17.69 17.74
C TRP A 429 18.70 -17.51 16.43
N PHE A 430 19.40 -16.88 15.49
CA PHE A 430 18.97 -16.83 14.10
C PHE A 430 20.06 -17.34 13.18
N PHE A 431 19.71 -18.27 12.30
CA PHE A 431 20.57 -18.71 11.23
C PHE A 431 20.35 -17.81 10.02
N ALA A 432 21.32 -16.95 9.73
CA ALA A 432 21.28 -15.97 8.64
C ALA A 432 22.13 -16.42 7.45
N HIS A 433 21.56 -16.44 6.24
CA HIS A 433 22.33 -16.56 5.00
C HIS A 433 22.53 -15.19 4.32
N SER A 434 23.57 -15.09 3.48
CA SER A 434 23.90 -13.88 2.68
C SER A 434 24.16 -12.61 3.50
N LEU A 435 24.78 -12.72 4.68
CA LEU A 435 25.12 -11.58 5.53
C LEU A 435 26.04 -10.58 4.79
N ASP A 436 26.99 -11.10 4.02
CA ASP A 436 27.95 -10.37 3.18
C ASP A 436 27.31 -9.60 2.01
N LYS A 437 26.14 -10.04 1.55
CA LYS A 437 25.42 -9.44 0.41
C LYS A 437 24.32 -8.49 0.86
N THR A 438 24.05 -8.38 2.15
CA THR A 438 22.92 -7.61 2.67
C THR A 438 23.26 -6.11 2.69
N PRO A 439 22.47 -5.24 2.02
CA PRO A 439 22.65 -3.79 2.12
C PRO A 439 22.57 -3.34 3.58
N GLY A 440 23.47 -2.47 3.99
CA GLY A 440 23.54 -1.98 5.38
C GLY A 440 24.19 -2.94 6.39
N ALA A 441 24.64 -4.14 5.98
CA ALA A 441 25.41 -5.05 6.84
C ALA A 441 26.91 -5.02 6.48
N ARG A 442 27.80 -4.86 7.46
CA ARG A 442 29.26 -4.79 7.26
C ARG A 442 30.01 -5.47 8.38
N ARG A 443 31.01 -6.27 8.04
CA ARG A 443 31.94 -6.83 9.02
C ARG A 443 32.80 -5.73 9.64
N ILE A 444 32.80 -5.66 10.96
CA ILE A 444 33.56 -4.67 11.75
C ILE A 444 34.67 -5.30 12.57
N LEU A 445 34.63 -6.61 12.83
CA LEU A 445 35.69 -7.35 13.52
C LEU A 445 35.75 -8.80 13.02
N GLN A 446 36.93 -9.40 13.05
CA GLN A 446 37.17 -10.83 12.83
C GLN A 446 37.86 -11.40 14.07
N ASP A 447 37.68 -12.70 14.30
CA ASP A 447 38.31 -13.43 15.40
C ASP A 447 38.04 -12.78 16.78
N ALA A 448 36.84 -12.21 16.94
CA ALA A 448 36.42 -11.61 18.18
C ALA A 448 36.24 -12.68 19.26
N PRO A 449 36.58 -12.39 20.53
CA PRO A 449 36.27 -13.30 21.62
C PRO A 449 34.75 -13.49 21.74
N ALA A 450 34.34 -14.69 22.14
CA ALA A 450 32.93 -14.99 22.34
C ALA A 450 32.33 -14.03 23.40
N PRO A 451 31.14 -13.47 23.15
CA PRO A 451 30.48 -12.62 24.13
C PRO A 451 30.06 -13.44 25.35
N THR A 452 29.98 -12.76 26.48
CA THR A 452 29.41 -13.22 27.74
C THR A 452 27.94 -13.55 27.56
N VAL A 453 27.55 -14.72 28.07
CA VAL A 453 26.21 -15.25 28.01
C VAL A 453 25.77 -15.64 29.42
N ALA A 454 24.71 -15.01 29.92
CA ALA A 454 24.16 -15.31 31.24
C ALA A 454 22.99 -16.32 31.22
N SER A 455 22.44 -16.62 30.04
CA SER A 455 21.23 -17.44 29.85
C SER A 455 21.53 -18.74 29.11
N PRO A 456 20.79 -19.83 29.36
CA PRO A 456 20.96 -21.08 28.62
C PRO A 456 20.71 -20.89 27.12
N ASP A 457 21.16 -21.86 26.32
CA ASP A 457 20.86 -21.90 24.89
C ASP A 457 19.34 -21.89 24.63
N PRO A 458 18.88 -21.27 23.54
CA PRO A 458 17.46 -21.17 23.23
C PRO A 458 16.84 -22.52 22.83
N ASP A 459 15.64 -22.81 23.32
CA ASP A 459 14.88 -24.02 22.97
C ASP A 459 14.46 -24.08 21.49
N ARG A 460 14.42 -22.93 20.82
CA ARG A 460 13.98 -22.78 19.43
C ARG A 460 14.88 -21.84 18.66
N THR A 461 15.14 -22.19 17.41
CA THR A 461 15.94 -21.39 16.48
C THR A 461 15.15 -21.16 15.19
N SER A 462 15.38 -20.00 14.58
CA SER A 462 14.78 -19.65 13.28
C SER A 462 15.88 -19.46 12.25
N ASN A 463 15.54 -19.60 10.96
CA ASN A 463 16.47 -19.37 9.86
C ASN A 463 15.88 -18.47 8.78
N GLY A 464 16.74 -17.80 8.00
CA GLY A 464 16.30 -16.97 6.89
C GLY A 464 17.41 -16.09 6.30
N ALA A 465 17.01 -15.15 5.44
CA ALA A 465 17.93 -14.19 4.86
C ALA A 465 18.36 -13.16 5.91
N ALA A 466 19.63 -12.71 5.87
CA ALA A 466 20.14 -11.72 6.81
C ALA A 466 19.32 -10.41 6.87
N LYS A 467 18.64 -10.00 5.79
CA LYS A 467 17.71 -8.86 5.80
C LYS A 467 16.57 -8.99 6.83
N ASN A 468 16.21 -10.20 7.25
CA ASN A 468 15.15 -10.43 8.22
C ASN A 468 15.58 -10.06 9.65
N LEU A 469 16.90 -9.93 9.90
CA LEU A 469 17.43 -9.48 11.20
C LEU A 469 16.95 -8.07 11.56
N SER A 470 16.73 -7.18 10.58
CA SER A 470 16.17 -5.85 10.85
C SER A 470 14.77 -5.91 11.48
N HIS A 471 13.96 -6.90 11.10
CA HIS A 471 12.65 -7.12 11.74
C HIS A 471 12.81 -7.66 13.16
N LEU A 472 13.74 -8.60 13.35
CA LEU A 472 14.03 -9.20 14.65
C LEU A 472 14.59 -8.19 15.66
N ALA A 473 15.32 -7.16 15.18
CA ALA A 473 15.87 -6.10 16.02
C ALA A 473 14.78 -5.40 16.86
N ARG A 474 13.58 -5.17 16.32
CA ARG A 474 12.46 -4.56 17.07
C ARG A 474 11.96 -5.40 18.25
N ALA A 475 12.21 -6.71 18.22
CA ALA A 475 11.87 -7.60 19.32
C ALA A 475 12.96 -7.62 20.41
N CYS A 476 14.20 -7.26 20.07
CA CYS A 476 15.36 -7.29 20.96
C CYS A 476 15.69 -5.91 21.56
N PHE A 477 15.34 -4.83 20.85
CA PHE A 477 15.60 -3.44 21.22
C PHE A 477 14.27 -2.68 21.31
N PRO A 478 13.69 -2.52 22.52
CA PRO A 478 12.46 -1.77 22.74
C PRO A 478 12.51 -0.32 22.21
N GLU A 479 13.70 0.27 22.15
CA GLU A 479 13.97 1.63 21.65
C GLU A 479 13.64 1.80 20.16
N LEU A 480 13.47 0.70 19.42
CA LEU A 480 13.10 0.70 18.00
C LEU A 480 11.58 0.65 17.76
N ARG A 481 10.77 0.64 18.82
CA ARG A 481 9.30 0.55 18.73
C ARG A 481 8.65 1.90 18.49
#